data_AF-A0A1E9HB96-F1
#
_entry.id   AF-A0A1E9HB96-F1
#
_cell.length_a   1.000
_cell.length_b   1.000
_cell.length_c   1.000
_cell.angle_alpha   90.00
_cell.angle_beta   90.00
_cell.angle_gamma   90.00
#
_symmetry.space_group_name_H-M   'P 1'
#
loop_
_entity.id
_entity.type
_entity.pdbx_description
1 polymer ?
#
loop_
_entity_poly.entity_id
_entity_poly.type
_entity_poly.pdbx_seq_one_letter_code
_entity_poly.pdbx_strand_id
1 'polypeptide(L)'
;MTGIPEPEAAAGFPGEPDGLQRLWTPHRFVYVGGEDKPADSSEQSCPFCAAPERSDEDGLIVARGEHAFVILNLYPYNPGHVLVCPYRHVADYTDLTPAETVEVAQMSQKMMRVIRAVSSPHGFNLGMNQGAVAGAGIAAHLHQHIVPRWGGDANFFPIIAETKALPLVHGQVQKLYSEEWNRQEPHNGDAHL
;
A
#
# COMPACT_ATOMS: atom_id res chain seq x y z
N MET A 1 38.86 30.81 22.69
CA MET A 1 37.86 31.13 21.66
C MET A 1 38.21 30.29 20.44
N THR A 2 37.78 29.03 20.44
CA THR A 2 38.11 28.01 19.45
C THR A 2 36.94 27.92 18.47
N GLY A 3 37.19 28.26 17.21
CA GLY A 3 36.20 28.30 16.14
C GLY A 3 35.55 26.94 15.88
N ILE A 4 34.28 26.97 15.51
CA ILE A 4 33.52 25.80 15.06
C ILE A 4 34.23 25.27 13.79
N PRO A 5 34.59 23.97 13.72
CA PRO A 5 35.17 23.42 12.51
C PRO A 5 34.14 23.46 11.38
N GLU A 6 34.56 23.91 10.20
CA GLU A 6 33.69 23.89 9.01
C GLU A 6 33.39 22.44 8.59
N PRO A 7 32.14 22.14 8.17
CA PRO A 7 31.79 20.81 7.72
C PRO A 7 32.46 20.51 6.37
N GLU A 8 33.26 19.45 6.31
CA GLU A 8 33.81 18.92 5.05
C GLU A 8 32.68 18.40 4.16
N ALA A 9 32.74 18.75 2.86
CA ALA A 9 31.79 18.26 1.88
C ALA A 9 32.00 16.74 1.64
N ALA A 10 30.90 15.99 1.75
CA ALA A 10 30.88 14.52 1.63
C ALA A 10 31.40 13.97 0.29
N ALA A 11 31.56 14.83 -0.72
CA ALA A 11 32.02 14.48 -2.07
C ALA A 11 33.48 13.98 -2.14
N GLY A 12 34.28 14.19 -1.09
CA GLY A 12 35.69 13.78 -1.03
C GLY A 12 35.98 12.41 -0.43
N PHE A 13 34.98 11.74 0.17
CA PHE A 13 35.16 10.40 0.73
C PHE A 13 34.94 9.34 -0.36
N PRO A 14 35.66 8.21 -0.34
CA PRO A 14 35.35 7.06 -1.19
C PRO A 14 34.00 6.47 -0.74
N GLY A 15 32.91 7.07 -1.22
CA GLY A 15 31.58 6.51 -1.10
C GLY A 15 31.48 5.31 -2.03
N GLU A 16 31.17 4.14 -1.47
CA GLU A 16 30.68 3.02 -2.25
C GLU A 16 29.54 3.52 -3.16
N PRO A 17 29.54 3.22 -4.47
CA PRO A 17 28.53 3.73 -5.39
C PRO A 17 27.16 3.16 -5.01
N ASP A 18 26.47 3.89 -4.13
CA ASP A 18 25.10 3.72 -3.64
C ASP A 18 24.53 2.31 -3.83
N GLY A 19 25.01 1.38 -2.98
CA GLY A 19 24.54 0.00 -2.92
C GLY A 19 23.13 -0.15 -2.34
N LEU A 20 22.49 0.94 -1.92
CA LEU A 20 21.21 0.95 -1.22
C LEU A 20 20.05 1.50 -2.08
N GLN A 21 20.31 2.23 -3.17
CA GLN A 21 19.27 2.68 -4.10
C GLN A 21 18.54 1.56 -4.87
N ARG A 22 19.09 0.34 -4.89
CA ARG A 22 18.52 -0.81 -5.62
C ARG A 22 17.72 -1.78 -4.73
N LEU A 23 17.53 -1.47 -3.46
CA LEU A 23 17.00 -2.44 -2.48
C LEU A 23 15.48 -2.66 -2.48
N TRP A 24 14.73 -2.09 -3.41
CA TRP A 24 13.26 -2.21 -3.35
C TRP A 24 12.65 -2.76 -4.63
N THR A 25 12.50 -4.09 -4.60
CA THR A 25 11.66 -4.95 -5.46
C THR A 25 11.96 -4.82 -6.96
N PRO A 26 12.62 -5.79 -7.60
CA PRO A 26 12.94 -5.74 -9.03
C PRO A 26 11.70 -5.59 -9.93
N HIS A 27 10.51 -5.98 -9.46
CA HIS A 27 9.24 -5.69 -10.14
C HIS A 27 8.90 -4.18 -10.23
N ARG A 28 9.46 -3.33 -9.36
CA ARG A 28 9.26 -1.87 -9.40
C ARG A 28 10.00 -1.23 -10.57
N PHE A 29 11.17 -1.74 -10.94
CA PHE A 29 11.99 -1.17 -12.02
C PHE A 29 11.47 -1.50 -13.42
N VAL A 30 10.83 -2.67 -13.61
CA VAL A 30 10.29 -3.08 -14.92
C VAL A 30 9.13 -2.17 -15.38
N TYR A 31 8.52 -1.39 -14.48
CA TYR A 31 7.30 -0.63 -14.78
C TYR A 31 7.34 0.87 -14.50
N VAL A 32 8.44 1.40 -13.95
CA VAL A 32 8.71 2.85 -14.09
C VAL A 32 8.87 3.25 -15.57
N GLY A 33 8.99 2.26 -16.48
CA GLY A 33 8.85 2.37 -17.94
C GLY A 33 7.43 2.20 -18.50
N GLY A 34 6.43 2.93 -17.99
CA GLY A 34 5.46 3.61 -18.85
C GLY A 34 4.20 2.89 -19.41
N GLU A 35 3.94 1.60 -19.21
CA GLU A 35 2.78 0.96 -19.88
C GLU A 35 1.42 1.03 -19.12
N ASP A 36 1.40 0.97 -17.79
CA ASP A 36 0.16 1.10 -16.96
C ASP A 36 0.20 2.27 -15.97
N LYS A 37 1.21 3.14 -16.10
CA LYS A 37 1.19 4.40 -15.35
C LYS A 37 0.08 5.27 -15.94
N PRO A 38 -0.78 5.89 -15.12
CA PRO A 38 -1.77 6.84 -15.62
C PRO A 38 -1.11 7.83 -16.58
N ALA A 39 -1.72 8.01 -17.77
CA ALA A 39 -1.20 8.91 -18.79
C ALA A 39 -1.10 10.35 -18.27
N ASP A 40 -1.95 10.70 -17.30
CA ASP A 40 -1.97 11.97 -16.59
C ASP A 40 -2.48 11.79 -15.14
N SER A 41 -2.74 12.88 -14.44
CA SER A 41 -3.29 12.90 -13.09
C SER A 41 -4.82 13.06 -13.06
N SER A 42 -5.52 12.78 -14.17
CA SER A 42 -6.97 12.93 -14.26
C SER A 42 -7.72 11.74 -13.65
N GLU A 43 -9.01 11.93 -13.38
CA GLU A 43 -9.86 10.84 -12.90
C GLU A 43 -10.00 9.72 -13.95
N GLN A 44 -10.04 10.09 -15.24
CA GLN A 44 -10.26 9.16 -16.35
C GLN A 44 -9.10 8.18 -16.55
N SER A 45 -7.87 8.58 -16.19
CA SER A 45 -6.69 7.72 -16.27
C SER A 45 -6.36 7.02 -14.94
N CYS A 46 -7.14 7.29 -13.88
CA CYS A 46 -6.84 6.79 -12.55
C CYS A 46 -7.35 5.35 -12.34
N PRO A 47 -6.47 4.38 -12.03
CA PRO A 47 -6.89 2.99 -11.83
C PRO A 47 -7.84 2.82 -10.63
N PHE A 48 -7.73 3.69 -9.62
CA PHE A 48 -8.61 3.66 -8.45
C PHE A 48 -9.99 4.25 -8.71
N CYS A 49 -10.14 5.15 -9.69
CA CYS A 49 -11.46 5.60 -10.14
C CYS A 49 -12.14 4.54 -11.02
N ALA A 50 -11.36 3.87 -11.88
CA ALA A 50 -11.88 2.85 -12.78
C ALA A 50 -12.21 1.51 -12.10
N ALA A 51 -11.50 1.14 -11.02
CA ALA A 51 -11.69 -0.16 -10.37
C ALA A 51 -13.12 -0.36 -9.82
N PRO A 52 -13.75 0.62 -9.13
CA PRO A 52 -15.13 0.51 -8.66
C PRO A 52 -16.18 0.28 -9.75
N GLU A 53 -15.89 0.64 -11.01
CA GLU A 53 -16.80 0.45 -12.16
C GLU A 53 -16.78 -0.99 -12.70
N ARG A 54 -15.82 -1.81 -12.27
CA ARG A 54 -15.67 -3.22 -12.67
C ARG A 54 -16.33 -4.15 -11.64
N SER A 55 -16.42 -5.44 -11.99
CA SER A 55 -16.73 -6.49 -11.02
C SER A 55 -15.66 -6.51 -9.91
N ASP A 56 -16.02 -7.03 -8.73
CA ASP A 56 -15.08 -7.07 -7.61
C ASP A 56 -13.88 -7.98 -7.91
N GLU A 57 -14.09 -9.06 -8.67
CA GLU A 57 -13.05 -9.97 -9.12
C GLU A 57 -12.10 -9.31 -10.12
N ASP A 58 -12.63 -8.63 -11.15
CA ASP A 58 -11.81 -7.99 -12.19
C ASP A 58 -11.10 -6.73 -11.67
N GLY A 59 -11.74 -6.01 -10.74
CA GLY A 59 -11.19 -4.84 -10.07
C GLY A 59 -10.30 -5.19 -8.87
N LEU A 60 -10.20 -6.46 -8.49
CA LEU A 60 -9.55 -6.94 -7.26
C LEU A 60 -10.04 -6.23 -5.97
N ILE A 61 -11.32 -5.81 -5.97
CA ILE A 61 -11.96 -5.16 -4.83
C ILE A 61 -12.30 -6.22 -3.80
N VAL A 62 -11.80 -6.02 -2.58
CA VAL A 62 -12.04 -6.90 -1.43
C VAL A 62 -13.34 -6.53 -0.73
N ALA A 63 -13.60 -5.22 -0.59
CA ALA A 63 -14.72 -4.70 0.15
C ALA A 63 -15.12 -3.30 -0.33
N ARG A 64 -16.41 -3.00 -0.25
CA ARG A 64 -17.00 -1.69 -0.58
C ARG A 64 -17.66 -1.09 0.66
N GLY A 65 -17.32 0.15 0.97
CA GLY A 65 -18.01 1.00 1.94
C GLY A 65 -18.87 2.05 1.24
N GLU A 66 -19.27 3.08 1.98
CA GLU A 66 -20.08 4.21 1.51
C GLU A 66 -19.24 5.30 0.80
N HIS A 67 -18.10 5.65 1.36
CA HIS A 67 -17.15 6.67 0.90
C HIS A 67 -15.77 6.09 0.51
N ALA A 68 -15.46 4.88 0.94
CA ALA A 68 -14.19 4.21 0.64
C ALA A 68 -14.37 2.74 0.26
N PHE A 69 -13.33 2.15 -0.33
CA PHE A 69 -13.26 0.74 -0.70
C PHE A 69 -11.86 0.18 -0.40
N VAL A 70 -11.78 -1.15 -0.35
CA VAL A 70 -10.52 -1.90 -0.20
C VAL A 70 -10.23 -2.65 -1.48
N ILE A 71 -9.02 -2.52 -1.99
CA ILE A 71 -8.54 -3.18 -3.21
C ILE A 71 -7.19 -3.87 -2.95
N LEU A 72 -6.93 -5.02 -3.57
CA LEU A 72 -5.58 -5.60 -3.52
C LEU A 72 -4.62 -4.74 -4.33
N ASN A 73 -3.42 -4.56 -3.81
CA ASN A 73 -2.35 -3.99 -4.61
C ASN A 73 -1.89 -5.04 -5.63
N LEU A 74 -1.98 -4.71 -6.91
CA LEU A 74 -1.51 -5.54 -8.02
C LEU A 74 0.00 -5.83 -7.96
N TYR A 75 0.75 -4.95 -7.29
CA TYR A 75 2.20 -5.08 -7.09
C TYR A 75 2.52 -5.10 -5.58
N PRO A 76 2.25 -6.23 -4.90
CA PRO A 76 2.28 -6.29 -3.45
C PRO A 76 3.71 -6.39 -2.90
N TYR A 77 4.01 -5.72 -1.76
CA TYR A 77 5.26 -5.93 -1.03
C TYR A 77 5.33 -7.31 -0.37
N ASN A 78 4.16 -7.78 0.08
CA ASN A 78 3.91 -9.10 0.64
C ASN A 78 2.54 -9.58 0.17
N PRO A 79 2.32 -10.90 0.01
CA PRO A 79 0.99 -11.45 -0.26
C PRO A 79 -0.05 -10.87 0.70
N GLY A 80 -1.19 -10.43 0.16
CA GLY A 80 -2.23 -9.78 0.96
C GLY A 80 -2.04 -8.29 1.23
N HIS A 81 -1.10 -7.63 0.54
CA HIS A 81 -1.02 -6.16 0.52
C HIS A 81 -2.28 -5.59 -0.13
N VAL A 82 -3.02 -4.81 0.66
CA VAL A 82 -4.23 -4.10 0.23
C VAL A 82 -4.05 -2.59 0.37
N LEU A 83 -4.88 -1.86 -0.36
CA LEU A 83 -5.02 -0.42 -0.31
C LEU A 83 -6.45 -0.09 0.13
N VAL A 84 -6.60 0.91 0.99
CA VAL A 84 -7.90 1.53 1.30
C VAL A 84 -7.94 2.89 0.61
N CYS A 85 -8.92 3.07 -0.28
CA CYS A 85 -9.02 4.24 -1.14
C CYS A 85 -10.40 4.90 -0.96
N PRO A 86 -10.50 6.24 -0.88
CA PRO A 86 -11.78 6.92 -1.04
C PRO A 86 -12.29 6.73 -2.48
N TYR A 87 -13.61 6.76 -2.69
CA TYR A 87 -14.17 6.77 -4.05
C TYR A 87 -13.85 8.08 -4.79
N ARG A 88 -13.92 9.20 -4.06
CA ARG A 88 -13.59 10.51 -4.61
C ARG A 88 -12.12 10.58 -5.00
N HIS A 89 -11.84 11.14 -6.17
CA HIS A 89 -10.48 11.39 -6.61
C HIS A 89 -9.89 12.57 -5.84
N VAL A 90 -9.12 12.25 -4.80
CA VAL A 90 -8.49 13.24 -3.92
C VAL A 90 -7.08 12.81 -3.60
N ALA A 91 -6.13 13.72 -3.76
CA ALA A 91 -4.71 13.42 -3.60
C ALA A 91 -4.27 13.50 -2.14
N ASP A 92 -4.57 14.61 -1.48
CA ASP A 92 -4.05 14.93 -0.16
C ASP A 92 -4.95 14.37 0.95
N TYR A 93 -4.31 13.86 2.01
CA TYR A 93 -5.02 13.38 3.20
C TYR A 93 -5.79 14.49 3.92
N THR A 94 -5.28 15.72 3.88
CA THR A 94 -5.96 16.86 4.53
C THR A 94 -7.24 17.28 3.83
N ASP A 95 -7.42 16.84 2.58
CA ASP A 95 -8.59 17.18 1.75
C ASP A 95 -9.71 16.16 1.88
N LEU A 96 -9.53 15.11 2.69
CA LEU A 96 -10.60 14.19 3.03
C LEU A 96 -11.66 14.89 3.87
N THR A 97 -12.92 14.61 3.58
CA THR A 97 -14.03 14.95 4.47
C THR A 97 -13.91 14.16 5.78
N PRO A 98 -14.55 14.61 6.87
CA PRO A 98 -14.58 13.84 8.12
C PRO A 98 -15.16 12.44 7.94
N ALA A 99 -16.18 12.28 7.10
CA ALA A 99 -16.82 10.98 6.84
C ALA A 99 -15.88 10.03 6.10
N GLU A 100 -15.21 10.50 5.03
CA GLU A 100 -14.18 9.72 4.32
C GLU A 100 -13.03 9.32 5.25
N THR A 101 -12.56 10.26 6.09
CA THR A 101 -11.45 10.01 7.03
C THR A 101 -11.79 8.92 8.02
N VAL A 102 -12.98 8.99 8.62
CA VAL A 102 -13.47 7.99 9.58
C VAL A 102 -13.61 6.64 8.91
N GLU A 103 -14.20 6.58 7.72
CA GLU A 103 -14.44 5.30 7.06
C GLU A 103 -13.13 4.65 6.58
N VAL A 104 -12.19 5.41 5.99
CA VAL A 104 -10.87 4.89 5.63
C VAL A 104 -10.17 4.27 6.85
N ALA A 105 -10.25 4.92 8.02
CA ALA A 105 -9.67 4.41 9.25
C ALA A 105 -10.39 3.13 9.74
N GLN A 106 -11.72 3.13 9.77
CA GLN A 106 -12.52 1.98 10.20
C GLN A 106 -12.33 0.77 9.28
N MET A 107 -12.34 0.99 7.96
CA MET A 107 -12.06 -0.05 6.98
C MET A 107 -10.65 -0.58 7.14
N SER A 108 -9.65 0.27 7.40
CA SER A 108 -8.28 -0.16 7.65
C SER A 108 -8.19 -1.08 8.88
N GLN A 109 -8.85 -0.71 9.98
CA GLN A 109 -8.91 -1.54 11.19
C GLN A 109 -9.59 -2.89 10.94
N LYS A 110 -10.73 -2.89 10.22
CA LYS A 110 -11.43 -4.13 9.85
C LYS A 110 -10.58 -5.01 8.96
N MET A 111 -9.90 -4.42 7.97
CA MET A 111 -9.05 -5.16 7.06
C MET A 111 -7.88 -5.82 7.79
N MET A 112 -7.27 -5.17 8.78
CA MET A 112 -6.25 -5.81 9.62
C MET A 112 -6.79 -7.04 10.36
N ARG A 113 -8.05 -7.01 10.84
CA ARG A 113 -8.68 -8.18 11.49
C ARG A 113 -8.94 -9.30 10.48
N VAL A 114 -9.41 -8.96 9.29
CA VAL A 114 -9.60 -9.91 8.17
C VAL A 114 -8.28 -10.58 7.81
N ILE A 115 -7.21 -9.81 7.57
CA ILE A 115 -5.89 -10.35 7.22
C ILE A 115 -5.36 -11.25 8.34
N ARG A 116 -5.55 -10.87 9.61
CA ARG A 116 -5.19 -11.71 10.77
C ARG A 116 -5.90 -13.05 10.75
N ALA A 117 -7.22 -13.06 10.54
CA ALA A 117 -8.01 -14.28 10.51
C ALA A 117 -7.61 -15.22 9.35
N VAL A 118 -7.28 -14.66 8.18
CA VAL A 118 -6.98 -15.47 6.98
C VAL A 118 -5.53 -15.97 6.96
N SER A 119 -4.56 -15.15 7.39
CA SER A 119 -3.15 -15.39 7.10
C SER A 119 -2.21 -15.31 8.30
N SER A 120 -2.71 -14.93 9.47
CA SER A 120 -1.93 -14.88 10.73
C SER A 120 -0.54 -14.20 10.61
N PRO A 121 -0.45 -12.96 10.12
CA PRO A 121 0.81 -12.22 10.12
C PRO A 121 1.26 -11.90 11.55
N HIS A 122 2.58 -11.78 11.72
CA HIS A 122 3.18 -11.37 12.99
C HIS A 122 3.09 -9.86 13.24
N GLY A 123 2.80 -9.06 12.20
CA GLY A 123 2.67 -7.61 12.30
C GLY A 123 2.15 -6.98 11.02
N PHE A 124 2.07 -5.63 11.01
CA PHE A 124 1.62 -4.85 9.86
C PHE A 124 2.45 -3.58 9.70
N ASN A 125 2.63 -3.14 8.45
CA ASN A 125 2.95 -1.75 8.15
C ASN A 125 1.71 -1.07 7.57
N LEU A 126 1.40 0.10 8.10
CA LEU A 126 0.39 1.00 7.57
C LEU A 126 1.08 2.30 7.21
N GLY A 127 0.82 2.82 6.00
CA GLY A 127 1.32 4.14 5.59
C GLY A 127 0.63 4.66 4.34
N MET A 128 0.81 5.96 4.11
CA MET A 128 0.42 6.66 2.89
C MET A 128 1.63 7.43 2.40
N ASN A 129 1.87 7.40 1.09
CA ASN A 129 2.85 8.29 0.46
C ASN A 129 2.10 9.52 -0.06
N GLN A 130 2.46 10.72 0.42
CA GLN A 130 1.79 11.97 0.07
C GLN A 130 2.64 12.78 -0.91
N GLY A 131 2.16 12.91 -2.14
CA GLY A 131 2.87 13.57 -3.26
C GLY A 131 3.86 12.66 -3.99
N ALA A 132 4.20 13.03 -5.23
CA ALA A 132 5.05 12.23 -6.11
C ALA A 132 6.47 12.01 -5.54
N VAL A 133 7.03 13.02 -4.87
CA VAL A 133 8.39 12.97 -4.27
C VAL A 133 8.44 11.98 -3.09
N ALA A 134 7.33 11.78 -2.39
CA ALA A 134 7.23 10.78 -1.33
C ALA A 134 7.11 9.33 -1.86
N GLY A 135 7.15 9.15 -3.18
CA GLY A 135 7.09 7.83 -3.81
C GLY A 135 5.68 7.27 -3.99
N ALA A 136 4.66 8.13 -4.00
CA ALA A 136 3.31 7.74 -4.38
C ALA A 136 3.28 7.34 -5.86
N GLY A 137 2.96 6.08 -6.16
CA GLY A 137 2.88 5.58 -7.54
C GLY A 137 1.75 6.26 -8.32
N ILE A 138 0.63 6.50 -7.65
CA ILE A 138 -0.55 7.21 -8.15
C ILE A 138 -0.79 8.39 -7.21
N ALA A 139 -0.02 9.47 -7.38
CA ALA A 139 -0.01 10.58 -6.42
C ALA A 139 -1.31 11.41 -6.40
N ALA A 140 -2.14 11.33 -7.44
CA ALA A 140 -3.36 12.11 -7.56
C ALA A 140 -4.55 11.53 -6.79
N HIS A 141 -4.43 10.29 -6.30
CA HIS A 141 -5.51 9.61 -5.59
C HIS A 141 -4.96 8.88 -4.37
N LEU A 142 -5.40 9.33 -3.21
CA LEU A 142 -5.02 8.84 -1.91
C LEU A 142 -5.30 7.34 -1.74
N HIS A 143 -4.33 6.63 -1.16
CA HIS A 143 -4.48 5.21 -0.85
C HIS A 143 -3.65 4.84 0.38
N GLN A 144 -4.33 4.31 1.40
CA GLN A 144 -3.71 3.81 2.63
C GLN A 144 -3.24 2.38 2.43
N HIS A 145 -1.93 2.16 2.49
CA HIS A 145 -1.33 0.84 2.41
C HIS A 145 -1.57 0.05 3.70
N ILE A 146 -1.89 -1.24 3.58
CA ILE A 146 -1.89 -2.21 4.68
C ILE A 146 -1.09 -3.42 4.22
N VAL A 147 0.11 -3.56 4.78
CA VAL A 147 1.07 -4.61 4.39
C VAL A 147 1.22 -5.58 5.55
N PRO A 148 0.74 -6.83 5.44
CA PRO A 148 1.01 -7.85 6.45
C PRO A 148 2.48 -8.24 6.46
N ARG A 149 3.03 -8.51 7.65
CA ARG A 149 4.45 -8.83 7.89
C ARG A 149 4.63 -10.13 8.64
N TRP A 150 5.64 -10.89 8.27
CA TRP A 150 6.07 -12.12 8.98
C TRP A 150 7.53 -12.03 9.38
N GLY A 151 7.90 -12.76 10.44
CA GLY A 151 9.29 -12.89 10.85
C GLY A 151 10.11 -13.49 9.70
N GLY A 152 11.10 -12.75 9.21
CA GLY A 152 11.94 -13.19 8.10
C GLY A 152 11.34 -13.01 6.70
N ASP A 153 10.27 -12.22 6.53
CA ASP A 153 9.76 -11.89 5.19
C ASP A 153 10.69 -10.99 4.35
N ALA A 154 11.75 -10.48 5.00
CA ALA A 154 12.90 -9.76 4.43
C ALA A 154 14.21 -10.56 4.60
N ASN A 155 14.17 -11.89 4.49
CA ASN A 155 15.36 -12.72 4.57
C ASN A 155 16.35 -12.47 3.41
N PHE A 156 17.57 -12.99 3.56
CA PHE A 156 18.67 -12.92 2.60
C PHE A 156 18.31 -13.37 1.17
N PHE A 157 17.40 -14.36 1.02
CA PHE A 157 17.01 -14.91 -0.27
C PHE A 157 16.36 -13.88 -1.22
N PRO A 158 15.32 -13.11 -0.83
CA PRO A 158 14.80 -12.00 -1.64
C PRO A 158 15.84 -10.92 -2.02
N ILE A 159 16.85 -10.70 -1.17
CA ILE A 159 17.87 -9.66 -1.36
C ILE A 159 18.95 -10.11 -2.37
N ILE A 160 19.35 -11.39 -2.32
CA ILE A 160 20.38 -11.95 -3.21
C ILE A 160 19.79 -12.45 -4.52
N ALA A 161 18.61 -13.03 -4.48
CA ALA A 161 18.00 -13.66 -5.64
C ALA A 161 17.19 -12.67 -6.50
N GLU A 162 17.06 -11.40 -6.10
CA GLU A 162 16.22 -10.41 -6.79
C GLU A 162 14.82 -10.97 -7.14
N THR A 163 14.31 -11.90 -6.33
CA THR A 163 13.07 -12.61 -6.62
C THR A 163 12.36 -12.86 -5.31
N LYS A 164 11.14 -12.34 -5.19
CA LYS A 164 10.26 -12.67 -4.08
C LYS A 164 9.15 -13.56 -4.62
N ALA A 165 9.16 -14.83 -4.23
CA ALA A 165 8.07 -15.73 -4.55
C ALA A 165 6.79 -15.24 -3.86
N LEU A 166 5.79 -14.86 -4.65
CA LEU A 166 4.42 -14.60 -4.17
C LEU A 166 3.64 -15.92 -4.33
N PRO A 167 3.43 -16.71 -3.26
CA PRO A 167 2.88 -18.06 -3.37
C PRO A 167 1.39 -18.13 -3.71
N LEU A 168 0.66 -17.01 -3.72
CA LEU A 168 -0.78 -16.96 -3.98
C LEU A 168 -1.11 -16.00 -5.13
N VAL A 169 -2.02 -16.44 -6.01
CA VAL A 169 -2.55 -15.64 -7.11
C VAL A 169 -3.52 -14.59 -6.55
N HIS A 170 -3.44 -13.35 -7.04
CA HIS A 170 -4.25 -12.21 -6.55
C HIS A 170 -5.75 -12.53 -6.40
N GLY A 171 -6.36 -13.23 -7.37
CA GLY A 171 -7.79 -13.59 -7.30
C GLY A 171 -8.15 -14.54 -6.15
N GLN A 172 -7.25 -15.46 -5.76
CA GLN A 172 -7.49 -16.34 -4.61
C GLN A 172 -7.44 -15.56 -3.30
N VAL A 173 -6.49 -14.63 -3.17
CA VAL A 173 -6.36 -13.77 -1.99
C VAL A 173 -7.58 -12.84 -1.89
N GLN A 174 -8.01 -12.25 -3.00
CA GLN A 174 -9.17 -11.35 -3.04
C GLN A 174 -10.41 -12.09 -2.51
N LYS A 175 -10.65 -13.29 -3.01
CA LYS A 175 -11.80 -14.10 -2.61
C LYS A 175 -11.77 -14.43 -1.12
N LEU A 176 -10.66 -14.96 -0.62
CA LEU A 176 -10.51 -15.30 0.80
C LEU A 176 -10.73 -14.09 1.72
N TYR A 177 -10.21 -12.93 1.31
CA TYR A 177 -10.36 -11.71 2.08
C TYR A 177 -11.79 -11.16 2.03
N SER A 178 -12.45 -11.22 0.87
CA SER A 178 -13.83 -10.77 0.71
C SER A 178 -14.81 -11.66 1.51
N GLU A 179 -14.63 -12.98 1.46
CA GLU A 179 -15.40 -13.94 2.25
C GLU A 179 -15.26 -13.66 3.75
N GLU A 180 -14.03 -13.48 4.24
CA GLU A 180 -13.78 -13.18 5.65
C GLU A 180 -14.28 -11.79 6.04
N TRP A 181 -14.18 -10.79 5.16
CA TRP A 181 -14.71 -9.45 5.40
C TRP A 181 -16.23 -9.49 5.65
N ASN A 182 -16.95 -10.26 4.86
CA ASN A 182 -18.40 -10.40 4.95
C ASN A 182 -18.84 -11.26 6.14
N ARG A 183 -17.96 -12.13 6.67
CA ARG A 183 -18.20 -12.90 7.88
C ARG A 183 -18.06 -12.08 9.17
N GLN A 184 -17.19 -11.07 9.16
CA GLN A 184 -16.95 -10.23 10.35
C GLN A 184 -18.00 -9.13 10.49
N GLU A 185 -18.74 -9.17 11.60
CA GLU A 185 -19.59 -8.06 12.04
C GLU A 185 -18.79 -6.77 12.28
N PRO A 186 -19.43 -5.58 12.20
CA PRO A 186 -18.81 -4.33 12.63
C PRO A 186 -18.31 -4.48 14.07
N HIS A 187 -17.05 -4.10 14.30
CA HIS A 187 -16.54 -4.06 15.66
C HIS A 187 -17.15 -2.85 16.38
N ASN A 188 -18.28 -3.09 17.04
CA ASN A 188 -18.81 -2.18 18.05
C ASN A 188 -17.84 -2.29 19.23
N GLY A 189 -16.86 -1.39 19.29
CA GLY A 189 -15.87 -1.40 20.36
C GLY A 189 -16.57 -1.48 21.70
N ASP A 190 -16.40 -2.59 22.41
CA ASP A 190 -16.80 -2.63 23.80
C ASP A 190 -16.00 -1.55 24.51
N ALA A 191 -16.73 -0.54 24.99
CA ALA A 191 -16.22 0.53 25.83
C ALA A 191 -15.76 -0.08 27.16
N HIS A 192 -14.60 -0.73 27.15
CA HIS A 192 -13.87 -1.01 28.36
C HIS A 192 -13.09 0.25 28.70
N LEU A 193 -13.72 1.02 29.60
CA LEU A 193 -13.15 2.05 30.47
C LEU A 193 -11.81 1.60 31.06
#